data_AF-A0A5U9QUW0-F1
#
_entry.id   AF-A0A5U9QUW0-F1
#
_cell.length_a   1.000
_cell.length_b   1.000
_cell.length_c   1.000
_cell.angle_alpha   90.00
_cell.angle_beta   90.00
_cell.angle_gamma   90.00
#
_symmetry.space_group_name_H-M   'P 1'
#
loop_
_entity.id
_entity.type
_entity.pdbx_description
1 polymer ?
#
loop_
_entity_poly.entity_id
_entity_poly.type
_entity_poly.pdbx_seq_one_letter_code
_entity_poly.pdbx_strand_id
1 'polypeptide(L)'
;TLRHRPHGVLAVFGPYNFPGHLPNGHIVPALLAGNTLIFKPSELTPWTGETVIKLWERAGLPAGVLNLVQGGRETGQALSSLD
;
A
#
# COMPACT_ATOMS: atom_id res chain seq x y z
N THR A 1 -12.82 -28.78 4.72
CA THR A 1 -11.62 -28.27 5.43
C THR A 1 -11.65 -26.76 5.43
N LEU A 2 -11.15 -26.12 6.48
CA LEU A 2 -11.04 -24.65 6.54
C LEU A 2 -10.04 -24.17 5.47
N ARG A 3 -10.37 -23.08 4.76
CA ARG A 3 -9.47 -22.39 3.82
C ARG A 3 -9.58 -20.88 4.01
N HIS A 4 -8.44 -20.20 3.93
CA HIS A 4 -8.37 -18.75 3.86
C HIS A 4 -8.17 -18.31 2.42
N ARG A 5 -8.80 -17.20 2.03
CA ARG A 5 -8.69 -16.59 0.71
C ARG A 5 -8.42 -15.10 0.90
N PRO A 6 -7.72 -14.44 -0.04
CA PRO A 6 -7.53 -13.00 0.00
C PRO A 6 -8.87 -12.27 -0.08
N HIS A 7 -8.89 -11.07 0.48
CA HIS A 7 -10.03 -10.16 0.39
C HIS A 7 -10.10 -9.45 -0.97
N GLY A 8 -8.98 -9.33 -1.69
CA GLY A 8 -8.90 -8.70 -3.00
C GLY A 8 -7.92 -7.54 -3.01
N VAL A 9 -8.41 -6.34 -3.33
CA VAL A 9 -7.60 -5.10 -3.35
C VAL A 9 -7.73 -4.38 -2.01
N LEU A 10 -6.61 -4.00 -1.40
CA LEU A 10 -6.58 -3.26 -0.14
C LEU A 10 -5.93 -1.88 -0.32
N ALA A 11 -6.55 -0.86 0.28
CA ALA A 11 -5.93 0.46 0.39
C ALA A 11 -5.06 0.54 1.68
N VAL A 12 -3.83 1.00 1.55
CA VAL A 12 -2.92 1.27 2.69
C VAL A 12 -2.65 2.76 2.76
N PHE A 13 -2.97 3.37 3.90
CA PHE A 13 -2.71 4.79 4.16
C PHE A 13 -1.50 4.93 5.08
N GLY A 14 -0.40 5.47 4.57
CA GLY A 14 0.85 5.62 5.32
C GLY A 14 0.90 6.93 6.11
N PRO A 15 1.18 6.92 7.42
CA PRO A 15 1.36 8.14 8.20
C PRO A 15 2.75 8.75 8.00
N TYR A 16 2.93 10.01 8.40
CA TYR A 16 4.17 10.76 8.20
C TYR A 16 5.29 10.44 9.21
N ASN A 17 4.95 9.91 10.39
CA ASN A 17 5.89 9.76 11.50
C ASN A 17 6.85 8.58 11.33
N PHE A 18 6.42 7.51 10.67
CA PHE A 18 7.25 6.36 10.30
C PHE A 18 6.87 5.88 8.89
N PRO A 19 7.15 6.68 7.86
CA PRO A 19 6.50 6.60 6.55
C PRO A 19 6.91 5.39 5.71
N GLY A 20 7.94 4.65 6.12
CA GLY A 20 8.28 3.35 5.54
C GLY A 20 7.83 2.17 6.41
N HIS A 21 8.09 2.23 7.73
CA HIS A 21 7.87 1.10 8.62
C HIS A 21 6.38 0.81 8.89
N LEU A 22 5.59 1.82 9.24
CA LEU A 22 4.16 1.63 9.55
C LEU A 22 3.32 1.15 8.36
N PRO A 23 3.47 1.69 7.12
CA PRO A 23 2.77 1.12 5.99
C PRO A 23 3.26 -0.29 5.66
N ASN A 24 4.55 -0.59 5.78
CA ASN A 24 5.06 -1.95 5.58
C ASN A 24 4.48 -2.97 6.56
N GLY A 25 4.17 -2.55 7.79
CA GLY A 25 3.43 -3.37 8.76
C GLY A 25 2.06 -3.84 8.26
N HIS A 26 1.48 -3.17 7.27
CA HIS A 26 0.22 -3.57 6.61
C HIS A 26 0.47 -4.20 5.23
N ILE A 27 1.42 -3.68 4.45
CA ILE A 27 1.73 -4.18 3.10
C ILE A 27 2.20 -5.65 3.15
N VAL A 28 3.16 -5.96 4.01
CA VAL A 28 3.75 -7.31 4.09
C VAL A 28 2.70 -8.39 4.40
N PRO A 29 1.90 -8.30 5.49
CA PRO A 29 0.91 -9.33 5.79
C PRO A 29 -0.21 -9.39 4.74
N ALA A 30 -0.61 -8.28 4.14
CA ALA A 30 -1.61 -8.26 3.08
C ALA A 30 -1.12 -9.00 1.81
N LEU A 31 0.14 -8.79 1.41
CA LEU A 31 0.77 -9.54 0.31
C LEU A 31 0.88 -11.03 0.64
N LEU A 32 1.32 -11.39 1.85
CA LEU A 32 1.39 -12.79 2.29
C LEU A 32 0.03 -13.48 2.30
N ALA A 33 -1.04 -12.74 2.62
CA ALA A 33 -2.41 -13.23 2.55
C ALA A 33 -2.96 -13.31 1.10
N GLY A 34 -2.19 -12.88 0.10
CA GLY A 34 -2.54 -12.97 -1.33
C GLY A 34 -3.35 -11.80 -1.87
N ASN A 35 -3.36 -10.65 -1.18
CA ASN A 35 -4.04 -9.44 -1.66
C ASN A 35 -3.15 -8.62 -2.60
N THR A 36 -3.78 -7.79 -3.42
CA THR A 36 -3.10 -6.69 -4.11
C THR A 36 -3.39 -5.38 -3.39
N LEU A 37 -2.57 -4.35 -3.60
CA LEU A 37 -2.63 -3.15 -2.80
C LEU A 37 -2.53 -1.86 -3.63
N ILE A 38 -3.17 -0.82 -3.08
CA ILE A 38 -2.96 0.58 -3.43
C ILE A 38 -2.40 1.27 -2.18
N PHE A 39 -1.16 1.73 -2.25
CA PHE A 39 -0.50 2.47 -1.18
C PHE A 39 -0.61 3.97 -1.43
N LYS A 40 -1.18 4.70 -0.46
CA LYS A 40 -1.19 6.16 -0.41
C LYS A 40 -0.36 6.66 0.78
N PRO A 41 0.91 7.08 0.58
CA PRO A 41 1.69 7.67 1.67
C PRO A 41 1.15 9.04 2.06
N SER A 42 1.62 9.55 3.19
CA SER A 42 1.35 10.93 3.61
C SER A 42 1.96 11.92 2.63
N GLU A 43 1.22 12.98 2.30
CA GLU A 43 1.70 14.12 1.50
C GLU A 43 2.88 14.87 2.13
N LEU A 44 3.16 14.66 3.42
CA LEU A 44 4.32 15.24 4.12
C LEU A 44 5.60 14.43 3.89
N THR A 45 5.49 13.17 3.49
CA THR A 45 6.62 12.25 3.29
C THR A 45 6.48 11.40 2.00
N PRO A 46 6.06 11.99 0.86
CA PRO A 46 5.66 11.25 -0.32
C PRO A 46 6.83 10.48 -0.96
N TRP A 47 8.04 11.05 -0.91
CA TRP A 47 9.25 10.47 -1.49
C TRP A 47 9.73 9.21 -0.77
N THR A 48 9.50 9.11 0.55
CA THR A 48 9.79 7.88 1.29
C THR A 48 8.87 6.76 0.83
N GLY A 49 7.57 7.06 0.66
CA GLY A 49 6.60 6.11 0.14
C GLY A 49 6.97 5.62 -1.27
N GLU A 50 7.33 6.53 -2.17
CA GLU A 50 7.79 6.18 -3.51
C GLU A 50 9.07 5.33 -3.49
N THR A 51 10.03 5.66 -2.61
CA THR A 51 11.25 4.88 -2.47
C THR A 51 10.96 3.45 -2.02
N VAL A 52 10.04 3.26 -1.07
CA VAL A 52 9.60 1.93 -0.63
C VAL A 52 9.00 1.13 -1.79
N ILE A 53 8.17 1.74 -2.64
CA ILE A 53 7.59 1.07 -3.82
C ILE A 53 8.68 0.64 -4.80
N LYS A 54 9.64 1.52 -5.10
CA LYS A 54 10.78 1.19 -5.97
C LYS A 54 11.61 0.03 -5.41
N LEU A 55 11.72 -0.10 -4.08
CA LEU A 55 12.40 -1.23 -3.45
C LEU A 55 11.61 -2.54 -3.63
N TRP A 56 10.27 -2.50 -3.51
CA TRP A 56 9.42 -3.66 -3.79
C TRP A 56 9.47 -4.11 -5.26
N GLU A 57 9.47 -3.16 -6.20
CA GLU A 57 9.65 -3.46 -7.63
C GLU A 57 11.00 -4.15 -7.88
N ARG A 58 12.08 -3.63 -7.30
CA ARG A 58 13.42 -4.25 -7.38
C ARG A 58 13.50 -5.61 -6.71
N ALA A 59 12.67 -5.86 -5.69
CA ALA A 59 12.56 -7.17 -5.05
C ALA A 59 11.83 -8.21 -5.91
N GLY A 60 11.31 -7.82 -7.08
CA GLY A 60 10.66 -8.72 -8.03
C GLY A 60 9.16 -8.91 -7.80
N LEU A 61 8.52 -7.99 -7.07
CA LEU A 61 7.07 -8.04 -6.91
C LEU A 61 6.40 -7.88 -8.29
N PRO A 62 5.42 -8.73 -8.67
CA PRO A 62 4.80 -8.63 -9.99
C PRO A 62 4.13 -7.26 -10.20
N ALA A 63 4.20 -6.75 -11.43
CA ALA A 63 3.59 -5.47 -11.79
C ALA A 63 2.08 -5.46 -11.46
N GLY A 64 1.61 -4.37 -10.86
CA GLY A 64 0.21 -4.20 -10.46
C GLY A 64 -0.17 -4.82 -9.12
N VAL A 65 0.70 -5.61 -8.47
CA VAL A 65 0.40 -6.18 -7.15
C VAL A 65 0.44 -5.14 -6.04
N LEU A 66 1.33 -4.16 -6.13
CA LEU A 66 1.41 -3.02 -5.22
C LEU A 66 1.56 -1.75 -6.05
N ASN A 67 0.58 -0.86 -5.94
CA ASN A 67 0.51 0.39 -6.71
C ASN A 67 0.66 1.59 -5.77
N LEU A 68 1.17 2.71 -6.29
CA LEU A 68 1.34 3.95 -5.55
C LEU A 68 0.34 5.01 -6.03
N VAL A 69 -0.36 5.64 -5.09
CA VAL A 69 -1.15 6.84 -5.36
C VAL A 69 -0.69 7.96 -4.45
N GLN A 70 -0.15 9.03 -5.02
CA GLN A 70 0.26 10.22 -4.29
C GLN A 70 -0.90 11.21 -4.16
N GLY A 71 -0.87 12.02 -3.10
CA GLY A 71 -1.80 13.12 -2.90
C GLY A 71 -2.16 13.32 -1.44
N GLY A 72 -2.99 14.31 -1.16
CA GLY A 72 -3.35 14.70 0.20
C GLY A 72 -4.61 14.03 0.75
N ARG A 73 -5.35 14.76 1.59
CA ARG A 73 -6.66 14.37 2.14
C ARG A 73 -7.67 13.97 1.05
N GLU A 74 -7.81 14.78 -0.01
CA GLU A 74 -8.82 14.54 -1.05
C GLU A 74 -8.60 13.22 -1.78
N THR A 75 -7.35 12.93 -2.15
CA THR A 75 -6.97 11.64 -2.73
C THR A 75 -7.25 10.49 -1.76
N GLY A 76 -7.00 10.69 -0.46
CA GLY A 76 -7.29 9.69 0.54
C GLY A 76 -8.79 9.38 0.67
N GLN A 77 -9.61 10.43 0.63
CA GLN A 77 -11.07 10.30 0.65
C GLN A 77 -11.59 9.57 -0.60
N ALA A 78 -11.13 9.97 -1.78
CA ALA A 78 -11.51 9.33 -3.04
C ALA A 78 -11.13 7.84 -3.07
N LEU A 79 -9.95 7.48 -2.55
CA LEU A 79 -9.52 6.09 -2.46
C LEU A 79 -10.36 5.29 -1.46
N SER A 80 -10.78 5.90 -0.35
CA SER A 80 -11.60 5.23 0.69
C SER A 80 -13.06 5.03 0.29
N SER A 81 -13.54 5.74 -0.74
CA SER A 81 -14.92 5.68 -1.21
C SER A 81 -15.10 4.82 -2.47
N LEU A 82 -14.09 4.01 -2.82
CA LEU A 82 -14.22 3.05 -3.92
C LEU A 82 -15.03 1.83 -3.43
N ASP A 83 -16.03 1.43 -4.21
CA ASP A 83 -16.83 0.21 -3.99
C ASP A 83 -16.07 -1.07 -4.37
#